data_AF-A0A847HRE0-F1
#
_entry.id   AF-A0A847HRE0-F1
#
_cell.length_a   1.000
_cell.length_b   1.000
_cell.length_c   1.000
_cell.angle_alpha   90.00
_cell.angle_beta   90.00
_cell.angle_gamma   90.00
#
_symmetry.space_group_name_H-M   'P 1'
#
loop_
_entity.id
_entity.type
_entity.pdbx_description
1 polymer ?
#
loop_
_entity_poly.entity_id
_entity_poly.type
_entity_poly.pdbx_seq_one_letter_code
_entity_poly.pdbx_strand_id
1 'polypeptide(L)'
;MLLTRPRTFVLSMSILGILGLISTLQSSRHTLLGQVLSTCGDGICSEAERTEIVLERDQRFGSAIANIGDIDGDRIDDIAVIAPSKTGTANWEDQNSIWILFMNADRTVQSVHKILRTDSELTQVVGIHDGFFHSIAPLGDLNGDGVPDIAVNVGGKLLILMLGNDGSVSSYQHITTVNGTPLYVTSLAHAGDIDGDGVPDLLAGYTAALGGESSVTVLFLRQNGTVKNAKVITPADVEIAGLFTEFGTAVTGLGDMDGDGVPDIAIGAKGGYANSHGTVWIVHLQQNGDIQSFVKHNCFLNGFPFGCNPNKAIALGNAGDLDGDGINELLVGSPDEAIGGNGVIWIVYLNADGSVREHRSIWGDGCSDAERMSRCQNFNGTQQNGDSFGFAVTGMGDRTLLIGAPTTKDSTGMQNTGALWLLSLDTNDLVTAQQEISNDAGGLTDSTLCTEDCCFADSDCDDGNLCTVNACNPDGSCTSNATNCDDNDPCTIDSCDETQGCIHEPNLTAPECIQSLCGNRQIDDGEECDDGNRRNGDGCGSECHIEDEWSCVGAPSVCRKNDPRTFDDHMANAMNLLSESTSHLSMSRDGQQ
;
A
#
# COMPACT_ATOMS: atom_id res chain seq x y z
N MET A 1 -38.87 47.52 -45.03
CA MET A 1 -39.98 48.20 -44.31
C MET A 1 -40.04 47.61 -42.91
N LEU A 2 -39.59 48.30 -41.86
CA LEU A 2 -40.39 49.24 -41.06
C LEU A 2 -41.68 48.51 -40.60
N LEU A 3 -41.88 48.14 -39.33
CA LEU A 3 -42.17 49.03 -38.21
C LEU A 3 -42.38 48.15 -36.94
N THR A 4 -41.64 48.39 -35.85
CA THR A 4 -42.07 49.01 -34.56
C THR A 4 -42.79 48.11 -33.54
N ARG A 5 -42.15 47.95 -32.36
CA ARG A 5 -42.79 47.85 -31.02
C ARG A 5 -43.53 49.19 -30.70
N PRO A 6 -44.05 49.53 -29.49
CA PRO A 6 -44.37 48.80 -28.24
C PRO A 6 -45.73 49.25 -27.61
N ARG A 7 -46.09 48.76 -26.41
CA ARG A 7 -46.61 49.53 -25.24
C ARG A 7 -46.88 48.54 -24.08
N THR A 8 -46.21 48.52 -22.92
CA THR A 8 -45.93 49.48 -21.81
C THR A 8 -47.15 49.92 -20.99
N PHE A 9 -47.17 49.62 -19.68
CA PHE A 9 -46.99 50.56 -18.53
C PHE A 9 -47.37 49.83 -17.20
N VAL A 10 -46.47 49.64 -16.19
CA VAL A 10 -46.06 50.57 -15.07
C VAL A 10 -46.93 50.36 -13.81
N LEU A 11 -46.51 50.43 -12.51
CA LEU A 11 -45.67 51.28 -11.62
C LEU A 11 -45.29 50.38 -10.40
N SER A 12 -44.27 50.56 -9.54
CA SER A 12 -43.64 51.74 -8.92
C SER A 12 -42.25 51.35 -8.32
N MET A 13 -41.18 52.16 -8.50
CA MET A 13 -40.50 53.02 -7.49
C MET A 13 -40.30 52.39 -6.10
N SER A 14 -39.17 52.49 -5.37
CA SER A 14 -37.87 53.15 -5.55
C SER A 14 -36.99 52.83 -4.32
N ILE A 15 -35.69 52.61 -4.57
CA ILE A 15 -34.52 53.23 -3.89
C ILE A 15 -34.07 52.80 -2.46
N LEU A 16 -32.78 52.45 -2.41
CA LEU A 16 -31.76 52.47 -1.33
C LEU A 16 -31.65 51.28 -0.36
N GLY A 17 -30.52 50.56 -0.44
CA GLY A 17 -29.87 50.01 0.75
C GLY A 17 -29.19 48.66 0.68
N ILE A 18 -28.39 48.31 -0.35
CA ILE A 18 -27.38 47.24 -0.20
C ILE A 18 -26.08 47.66 -0.88
N LEU A 19 -25.16 48.19 -0.06
CA LEU A 19 -23.74 48.33 -0.36
C LEU A 19 -23.06 47.08 0.19
N GLY A 20 -22.33 46.35 -0.67
CA GLY A 20 -21.43 45.27 -0.27
C GLY A 20 -21.70 43.94 -0.98
N LEU A 21 -21.32 43.83 -2.26
CA LEU A 21 -21.06 42.56 -2.94
C LEU A 21 -20.47 42.82 -4.34
N ILE A 22 -19.21 43.28 -4.40
CA ILE A 22 -18.31 43.02 -5.53
C ILE A 22 -16.89 42.90 -4.97
N SER A 23 -16.41 41.66 -4.78
CA SER A 23 -15.03 41.22 -5.06
C SER A 23 -14.87 39.76 -4.60
N THR A 24 -14.10 38.99 -5.39
CA THR A 24 -13.57 37.63 -5.14
C THR A 24 -14.50 36.42 -5.29
N LEU A 25 -14.70 36.00 -6.55
CA LEU A 25 -14.90 34.60 -6.93
C LEU A 25 -13.85 34.23 -7.98
N GLN A 26 -12.61 34.09 -7.52
CA GLN A 26 -11.52 33.37 -8.19
C GLN A 26 -10.37 33.20 -7.17
N SER A 27 -9.80 31.99 -7.15
CA SER A 27 -8.60 31.57 -6.41
C SER A 27 -8.74 31.24 -4.92
N SER A 28 -8.92 29.95 -4.63
CA SER A 28 -8.10 29.24 -3.63
C SER A 28 -8.17 27.72 -3.87
N ARG A 29 -7.34 27.26 -4.82
CA ARG A 29 -6.72 25.93 -4.80
C ARG A 29 -5.63 25.92 -3.72
N HIS A 30 -5.34 24.73 -3.19
CA HIS A 30 -4.20 24.39 -2.30
C HIS A 30 -4.12 25.11 -0.95
N THR A 31 -4.51 24.41 0.12
CA THR A 31 -3.59 23.95 1.19
C THR A 31 -4.41 23.23 2.26
N LEU A 32 -4.35 21.90 2.28
CA LEU A 32 -4.56 21.15 3.52
C LEU A 32 -3.54 19.99 3.58
N LEU A 33 -2.29 20.33 3.32
CA LEU A 33 -1.14 19.55 3.77
C LEU A 33 -0.25 20.53 4.54
N GLY A 34 0.01 20.23 5.82
CA GLY A 34 0.94 21.01 6.65
C GLY A 34 0.30 21.82 7.77
N GLN A 35 -0.17 21.14 8.81
CA GLN A 35 0.01 21.56 10.21
C GLN A 35 -0.35 20.38 11.14
N VAL A 36 0.58 19.44 11.32
CA VAL A 36 0.56 18.56 12.49
C VAL A 36 1.15 19.35 13.64
N LEU A 37 0.25 19.97 14.43
CA LEU A 37 0.60 20.56 15.71
C LEU A 37 0.80 19.41 16.70
N SER A 38 2.03 19.25 17.16
CA SER A 38 2.43 18.39 18.26
C SER A 38 1.79 18.85 19.56
N THR A 39 0.82 18.10 20.08
CA THR A 39 0.53 18.01 21.52
C THR A 39 0.00 16.61 21.81
N CYS A 40 0.88 15.67 22.18
CA CYS A 40 0.48 14.45 22.87
C CYS A 40 0.23 14.82 24.34
N GLY A 41 -1.04 14.97 24.70
CA GLY A 41 -1.53 14.94 26.07
C GLY A 41 -2.68 13.93 26.10
N ASP A 42 -2.59 12.96 26.99
CA ASP A 42 -3.56 11.88 27.22
C ASP A 42 -3.52 10.71 26.23
N GLY A 43 -2.36 10.03 26.18
CA GLY A 43 -2.25 8.55 26.18
C GLY A 43 -3.00 7.69 25.13
N ILE A 44 -3.65 8.27 24.14
CA ILE A 44 -4.36 7.55 23.08
C ILE A 44 -3.85 8.10 21.75
N CYS A 45 -2.90 7.38 21.14
CA CYS A 45 -2.63 7.53 19.72
C CYS A 45 -3.74 6.77 18.98
N SER A 46 -4.66 7.48 18.32
CA SER A 46 -5.58 6.85 17.36
C SER A 46 -4.78 6.26 16.20
N GLU A 47 -5.21 5.08 15.72
CA GLU A 47 -4.74 4.33 14.55
C GLU A 47 -4.52 5.17 13.28
N ALA A 48 -3.45 5.94 13.23
CA ALA A 48 -2.96 6.59 12.04
C ALA A 48 -1.43 6.43 12.01
N GLU A 49 -0.95 5.92 10.88
CA GLU A 49 0.46 5.96 10.42
C GLU A 49 1.34 4.72 10.68
N ARG A 50 0.78 3.51 10.56
CA ARG A 50 1.42 2.40 9.82
C ARG A 50 0.37 1.65 9.01
N THR A 51 0.11 2.11 7.80
CA THR A 51 -0.55 1.29 6.76
C THR A 51 0.46 0.23 6.31
N GLU A 52 0.52 -0.91 7.00
CA GLU A 52 1.21 -2.08 6.46
C GLU A 52 0.45 -2.56 5.23
N ILE A 53 1.15 -2.66 4.11
CA ILE A 53 0.55 -3.02 2.83
C ILE A 53 0.59 -4.55 2.71
N VAL A 54 -0.49 -5.19 3.13
CA VAL A 54 -0.59 -6.65 3.22
C VAL A 54 -1.05 -7.29 1.90
N LEU A 55 -0.31 -8.29 1.42
CA LEU A 55 -0.74 -9.19 0.34
C LEU A 55 -1.66 -10.28 0.90
N GLU A 56 -2.84 -10.47 0.32
CA GLU A 56 -3.82 -11.45 0.82
C GLU A 56 -3.52 -12.86 0.32
N ARG A 57 -3.88 -13.87 1.12
CA ARG A 57 -3.80 -15.29 0.75
C ARG A 57 -4.45 -15.56 -0.61
N ASP A 58 -3.86 -16.46 -1.38
CA ASP A 58 -4.32 -16.87 -2.73
C ASP A 58 -4.28 -15.77 -3.80
N GLN A 59 -3.75 -14.58 -3.51
CA GLN A 59 -3.42 -13.62 -4.55
C GLN A 59 -2.32 -14.20 -5.45
N ARG A 60 -2.37 -13.83 -6.72
CA ARG A 60 -1.35 -14.17 -7.73
C ARG A 60 -0.60 -12.90 -8.09
N PHE A 61 -0.01 -12.26 -7.09
CA PHE A 61 0.76 -11.03 -7.26
C PHE A 61 1.86 -11.24 -8.31
N GLY A 62 2.09 -10.22 -9.15
CA GLY A 62 2.98 -10.32 -10.31
C GLY A 62 2.38 -11.06 -11.52
N SER A 63 1.05 -11.25 -11.60
CA SER A 63 0.41 -11.89 -12.77
C SER A 63 0.49 -11.05 -14.04
N ALA A 64 0.48 -9.73 -13.91
CA ALA A 64 0.87 -8.80 -14.97
C ALA A 64 1.46 -7.56 -14.31
N ILE A 65 2.41 -6.92 -15.00
CA ILE A 65 3.22 -5.83 -14.45
C ILE A 65 3.44 -4.77 -15.53
N ALA A 66 3.62 -3.52 -15.11
CA ALA A 66 4.06 -2.42 -15.97
C ALA A 66 4.93 -1.45 -15.18
N ASN A 67 6.01 -0.97 -15.80
CA ASN A 67 6.60 0.31 -15.41
C ASN A 67 5.69 1.40 -15.95
N ILE A 68 5.01 2.14 -15.06
CA ILE A 68 4.02 3.14 -15.45
C ILE A 68 4.59 4.57 -15.46
N GLY A 69 5.86 4.74 -15.09
CA GLY A 69 6.47 6.04 -14.92
C GLY A 69 6.05 6.71 -13.61
N ASP A 70 6.47 7.95 -13.44
CA ASP A 70 6.28 8.77 -12.23
C ASP A 70 4.84 9.32 -12.13
N ILE A 71 4.01 8.71 -11.29
CA ILE A 71 2.60 9.09 -11.08
C ILE A 71 2.49 10.26 -10.11
N ASP A 72 3.29 10.28 -9.03
CA ASP A 72 3.18 11.28 -7.97
C ASP A 72 4.07 12.53 -8.16
N GLY A 73 4.95 12.52 -9.15
CA GLY A 73 5.82 13.63 -9.55
C GLY A 73 7.14 13.70 -8.77
N ASP A 74 7.54 12.63 -8.08
CA ASP A 74 8.76 12.57 -7.28
C ASP A 74 10.04 12.22 -8.09
N ARG A 75 9.86 11.93 -9.39
CA ARG A 75 10.86 11.54 -10.40
C ARG A 75 11.38 10.12 -10.24
N ILE A 76 10.61 9.26 -9.60
CA ILE A 76 10.87 7.84 -9.47
C ILE A 76 9.77 7.12 -10.25
N ASP A 77 10.17 6.15 -11.06
CA ASP A 77 9.21 5.37 -11.83
C ASP A 77 8.39 4.48 -10.89
N ASP A 78 7.07 4.61 -10.97
CA ASP A 78 6.11 3.80 -10.23
C ASP A 78 5.77 2.52 -11.00
N ILE A 79 5.18 1.57 -10.30
CA ILE A 79 4.89 0.23 -10.82
C ILE A 79 3.41 -0.08 -10.69
N ALA A 80 2.81 -0.58 -11.76
CA ALA A 80 1.49 -1.20 -11.67
C ALA A 80 1.58 -2.73 -11.68
N VAL A 81 0.82 -3.38 -10.80
CA VAL A 81 0.79 -4.84 -10.65
C VAL A 81 -0.64 -5.34 -10.61
N ILE A 82 -0.93 -6.40 -11.37
CA ILE A 82 -2.19 -7.12 -11.31
C ILE A 82 -2.02 -8.35 -10.43
N ALA A 83 -2.91 -8.49 -9.43
CA ALA A 83 -2.86 -9.53 -8.39
C ALA A 83 -4.22 -10.23 -8.23
N PRO A 84 -4.61 -11.11 -9.17
CA PRO A 84 -5.91 -11.79 -9.12
C PRO A 84 -5.94 -12.83 -8.00
N SER A 85 -7.07 -12.96 -7.29
CA SER A 85 -7.24 -13.97 -6.23
C SER A 85 -7.78 -15.30 -6.78
N LYS A 86 -7.20 -16.44 -6.35
CA LYS A 86 -7.57 -17.79 -6.82
C LYS A 86 -8.87 -18.32 -6.19
N THR A 87 -9.22 -17.90 -4.98
CA THR A 87 -10.33 -18.48 -4.21
C THR A 87 -11.56 -17.57 -4.23
N GLY A 88 -12.65 -18.07 -4.82
CA GLY A 88 -13.96 -17.40 -4.84
C GLY A 88 -14.65 -17.34 -3.48
N THR A 89 -13.93 -17.11 -2.38
CA THR A 89 -14.49 -17.06 -1.03
C THR A 89 -14.48 -15.65 -0.44
N ALA A 90 -15.67 -15.28 0.06
CA ALA A 90 -16.07 -14.16 0.90
C ALA A 90 -16.33 -12.78 0.28
N ASN A 91 -15.42 -12.12 -0.44
CA ASN A 91 -15.71 -10.81 -1.07
C ASN A 91 -15.31 -10.83 -2.56
N TRP A 92 -16.28 -10.92 -3.48
CA TRP A 92 -16.02 -10.82 -4.93
C TRP A 92 -15.44 -9.46 -5.37
N GLU A 93 -15.37 -8.50 -4.46
CA GLU A 93 -14.99 -7.12 -4.71
C GLU A 93 -13.46 -6.92 -4.72
N ASP A 94 -12.72 -7.69 -3.90
CA ASP A 94 -11.24 -7.62 -3.78
C ASP A 94 -10.50 -8.61 -4.70
N GLN A 95 -11.24 -9.50 -5.39
CA GLN A 95 -10.67 -10.59 -6.20
C GLN A 95 -9.86 -10.12 -7.43
N ASN A 96 -9.95 -8.83 -7.76
CA ASN A 96 -9.45 -8.22 -8.99
C ASN A 96 -9.02 -6.78 -8.71
N SER A 97 -7.76 -6.60 -8.35
CA SER A 97 -7.17 -5.30 -8.06
C SER A 97 -5.99 -5.01 -8.98
N ILE A 98 -5.88 -3.74 -9.36
CA ILE A 98 -4.64 -3.17 -9.91
C ILE A 98 -3.98 -2.43 -8.76
N TRP A 99 -2.72 -2.75 -8.49
CA TRP A 99 -1.92 -2.14 -7.45
C TRP A 99 -0.98 -1.15 -8.10
N ILE A 100 -1.15 0.13 -7.77
CA ILE A 100 -0.20 1.18 -8.07
C ILE A 100 0.76 1.26 -6.88
N LEU A 101 2.01 0.91 -7.11
CA LEU A 101 3.09 0.95 -6.12
C LEU A 101 3.89 2.23 -6.35
N PHE A 102 3.81 3.16 -5.41
CA PHE A 102 4.66 4.33 -5.38
C PHE A 102 6.03 3.94 -4.87
N MET A 103 7.09 4.21 -5.62
CA MET A 103 8.41 3.64 -5.36
C MET A 103 9.37 4.64 -4.71
N ASN A 104 10.19 4.17 -3.77
CA ASN A 104 11.32 4.93 -3.25
C ASN A 104 12.56 4.79 -4.16
N ALA A 105 13.53 5.69 -3.99
CA ALA A 105 14.76 5.69 -4.80
C ALA A 105 15.66 4.48 -4.51
N ASP A 106 15.50 3.87 -3.33
CA ASP A 106 16.14 2.61 -2.95
C ASP A 106 15.41 1.37 -3.47
N ARG A 107 14.35 1.58 -4.28
CA ARG A 107 13.52 0.57 -4.94
C ARG A 107 12.63 -0.24 -4.00
N THR A 108 12.39 0.28 -2.80
CA THR A 108 11.33 -0.21 -1.90
C THR A 108 10.01 0.50 -2.19
N VAL A 109 8.89 -0.06 -1.73
CA VAL A 109 7.56 0.56 -1.86
C VAL A 109 7.41 1.67 -0.80
N GLN A 110 7.06 2.87 -1.26
CA GLN A 110 6.74 4.02 -0.42
C GLN A 110 5.29 3.96 0.06
N SER A 111 4.36 3.75 -0.88
CA SER A 111 2.93 3.65 -0.60
C SER A 111 2.21 2.91 -1.72
N VAL A 112 0.93 2.54 -1.49
CA VAL A 112 0.15 1.78 -2.47
C VAL A 112 -1.25 2.37 -2.62
N HIS A 113 -1.68 2.50 -3.87
CA HIS A 113 -3.07 2.70 -4.23
C HIS A 113 -3.62 1.45 -4.91
N LYS A 114 -4.73 0.90 -4.41
CA LYS A 114 -5.43 -0.22 -5.06
C LYS A 114 -6.61 0.32 -5.84
N ILE A 115 -6.60 0.11 -7.16
CA ILE A 115 -7.77 0.35 -8.00
C ILE A 115 -8.64 -0.91 -7.94
N LEU A 116 -9.87 -0.72 -7.46
CA LEU A 116 -10.85 -1.78 -7.27
C LEU A 116 -12.02 -1.61 -8.24
N ARG A 117 -12.72 -2.70 -8.52
CA ARG A 117 -13.96 -2.65 -9.30
C ARG A 117 -15.05 -1.82 -8.63
N THR A 118 -15.04 -1.74 -7.29
CA THR A 118 -15.96 -0.94 -6.49
C THR A 118 -15.68 0.56 -6.52
N ASP A 119 -14.57 0.98 -7.13
CA ASP A 119 -14.35 2.39 -7.40
C ASP A 119 -15.54 2.91 -8.22
N SER A 120 -16.05 4.07 -7.81
CA SER A 120 -17.34 4.61 -8.28
C SER A 120 -17.43 4.70 -9.80
N GLU A 121 -16.28 4.88 -10.44
CA GLU A 121 -16.12 5.00 -11.88
C GLU A 121 -16.23 3.64 -12.62
N LEU A 122 -15.79 2.53 -12.01
CA LEU A 122 -15.65 1.23 -12.68
C LEU A 122 -16.82 0.25 -12.45
N THR A 123 -17.62 0.47 -11.40
CA THR A 123 -18.70 -0.45 -10.98
C THR A 123 -19.74 -0.73 -12.08
N GLN A 124 -19.95 0.21 -13.00
CA GLN A 124 -20.95 0.11 -14.07
C GLN A 124 -20.45 -0.67 -15.31
N VAL A 125 -19.14 -0.89 -15.43
CA VAL A 125 -18.51 -1.38 -16.67
C VAL A 125 -17.87 -2.75 -16.49
N VAL A 126 -17.25 -2.96 -15.33
CA VAL A 126 -16.73 -4.27 -14.93
C VAL A 126 -17.85 -5.02 -14.22
N GLY A 127 -18.35 -6.10 -14.79
CA GLY A 127 -19.38 -6.99 -14.23
C GLY A 127 -18.80 -7.95 -13.18
N ILE A 128 -19.59 -8.42 -12.21
CA ILE A 128 -19.12 -9.30 -11.10
C ILE A 128 -18.61 -10.67 -11.55
N HIS A 129 -18.79 -10.97 -12.83
CA HIS A 129 -18.34 -12.18 -13.51
C HIS A 129 -17.40 -11.90 -14.68
N ASP A 130 -17.08 -10.63 -14.94
CA ASP A 130 -15.95 -10.33 -15.80
C ASP A 130 -14.75 -10.92 -15.07
N GLY A 131 -14.04 -11.84 -15.72
CA GLY A 131 -12.95 -12.60 -15.10
C GLY A 131 -11.79 -11.72 -14.66
N PHE A 132 -10.62 -12.35 -14.48
CA PHE A 132 -9.47 -11.66 -13.93
C PHE A 132 -8.98 -10.48 -14.77
N PHE A 133 -8.36 -9.49 -14.13
CA PHE A 133 -7.45 -8.60 -14.86
C PHE A 133 -6.33 -9.47 -15.43
N HIS A 134 -6.07 -9.38 -16.73
CA HIS A 134 -5.16 -10.31 -17.42
C HIS A 134 -3.89 -9.65 -17.95
N SER A 135 -3.94 -8.38 -18.32
CA SER A 135 -2.76 -7.63 -18.74
C SER A 135 -2.93 -6.14 -18.49
N ILE A 136 -1.80 -5.44 -18.41
CA ILE A 136 -1.67 -4.01 -18.22
C ILE A 136 -0.62 -3.48 -19.21
N ALA A 137 -0.81 -2.27 -19.70
CA ALA A 137 0.18 -1.57 -20.52
C ALA A 137 0.29 -0.10 -20.08
N PRO A 138 1.50 0.44 -19.95
CA PRO A 138 1.69 1.86 -19.70
C PRO A 138 1.38 2.64 -20.98
N LEU A 139 0.67 3.76 -20.85
CA LEU A 139 0.39 4.66 -21.96
C LEU A 139 1.21 5.94 -21.87
N GLY A 140 1.82 6.24 -20.73
CA GLY A 140 2.37 7.57 -20.46
C GLY A 140 1.22 8.58 -20.29
N ASP A 141 1.53 9.88 -20.26
CA ASP A 141 0.53 10.94 -20.12
C ASP A 141 -0.28 11.08 -21.42
N LEU A 142 -1.35 10.28 -21.53
CA LEU A 142 -2.16 10.20 -22.74
C LEU A 142 -3.04 11.43 -22.86
N ASN A 143 -3.55 11.93 -21.74
CA ASN A 143 -4.53 13.00 -21.70
C ASN A 143 -3.93 14.41 -21.58
N GLY A 144 -2.63 14.52 -21.30
CA GLY A 144 -1.86 15.76 -21.20
C GLY A 144 -2.01 16.47 -19.85
N ASP A 145 -2.35 15.75 -18.78
CA ASP A 145 -2.50 16.32 -17.43
C ASP A 145 -1.21 16.22 -16.59
N GLY A 146 -0.16 15.60 -17.13
CA GLY A 146 1.13 15.41 -16.49
C GLY A 146 1.21 14.14 -15.63
N VAL A 147 0.18 13.29 -15.61
CA VAL A 147 0.16 12.01 -14.91
C VAL A 147 0.15 10.88 -15.94
N PRO A 148 1.02 9.87 -15.81
CA PRO A 148 0.95 8.68 -16.66
C PRO A 148 -0.37 7.90 -16.54
N ASP A 149 -0.91 7.49 -17.69
CA ASP A 149 -2.14 6.73 -17.83
C ASP A 149 -1.86 5.26 -18.20
N ILE A 150 -2.86 4.39 -18.04
CA ILE A 150 -2.71 2.94 -18.27
C ILE A 150 -3.85 2.33 -19.10
N ALA A 151 -3.54 1.26 -19.83
CA ALA A 151 -4.53 0.37 -20.43
C ALA A 151 -4.58 -0.95 -19.67
N VAL A 152 -5.78 -1.45 -19.42
CA VAL A 152 -5.99 -2.72 -18.71
C VAL A 152 -7.03 -3.60 -19.40
N ASN A 153 -6.81 -4.91 -19.31
CA ASN A 153 -7.73 -5.92 -19.78
C ASN A 153 -8.48 -6.55 -18.61
N VAL A 154 -9.82 -6.51 -18.63
CA VAL A 154 -10.71 -7.09 -17.60
C VAL A 154 -11.74 -7.99 -18.25
N GLY A 155 -11.67 -9.31 -18.03
CA GLY A 155 -12.63 -10.24 -18.62
C GLY A 155 -12.73 -10.16 -20.15
N GLY A 156 -11.62 -9.79 -20.83
CA GLY A 156 -11.55 -9.60 -22.28
C GLY A 156 -11.93 -8.19 -22.77
N LYS A 157 -12.38 -7.30 -21.88
CA LYS A 157 -12.70 -5.90 -22.18
C LYS A 157 -11.44 -5.05 -22.06
N LEU A 158 -11.29 -4.10 -22.98
CA LEU A 158 -10.22 -3.09 -22.90
C LEU A 158 -10.74 -1.82 -22.22
N LEU A 159 -10.07 -1.43 -21.14
CA LEU A 159 -10.23 -0.14 -20.50
C LEU A 159 -8.96 0.68 -20.67
N ILE A 160 -9.12 1.97 -20.98
CA ILE A 160 -8.07 2.97 -20.82
C ILE A 160 -8.44 3.77 -19.58
N LEU A 161 -7.58 3.76 -18.58
CA LEU A 161 -7.75 4.45 -17.30
C LEU A 161 -6.85 5.68 -17.31
N MET A 162 -7.48 6.85 -17.18
CA MET A 162 -6.76 8.08 -16.92
C MET A 162 -6.55 8.21 -15.42
N LEU A 163 -5.31 8.35 -14.97
CA LEU A 163 -4.98 8.31 -13.55
C LEU A 163 -4.88 9.71 -12.93
N GLY A 164 -5.02 9.76 -11.62
CA GLY A 164 -4.65 10.90 -10.78
C GLY A 164 -3.26 10.69 -10.20
N ASN A 165 -2.67 11.76 -9.68
CA ASN A 165 -1.35 11.72 -9.03
C ASN A 165 -1.31 10.90 -7.73
N ASP A 166 -2.46 10.45 -7.24
CA ASP A 166 -2.63 9.53 -6.12
C ASP A 166 -2.90 8.09 -6.57
N GLY A 167 -2.79 7.81 -7.88
CA GLY A 167 -3.04 6.50 -8.48
C GLY A 167 -4.53 6.18 -8.67
N SER A 168 -5.44 7.08 -8.29
CA SER A 168 -6.87 6.89 -8.48
C SER A 168 -7.29 7.04 -9.94
N VAL A 169 -8.44 6.47 -10.31
CA VAL A 169 -8.99 6.61 -11.67
C VAL A 169 -9.74 7.93 -11.80
N SER A 170 -9.16 8.89 -12.53
CA SER A 170 -9.76 10.19 -12.84
C SER A 170 -10.89 10.08 -13.87
N SER A 171 -10.69 9.26 -14.90
CA SER A 171 -11.71 8.94 -15.92
C SER A 171 -11.31 7.68 -16.68
N TYR A 172 -12.21 7.14 -17.52
CA TYR A 172 -11.86 5.98 -18.33
C TYR A 172 -12.56 5.96 -19.70
N GLN A 173 -12.00 5.19 -20.62
CA GLN A 173 -12.65 4.77 -21.86
C GLN A 173 -12.86 3.25 -21.83
N HIS A 174 -14.02 2.82 -22.34
CA HIS A 174 -14.35 1.41 -22.48
C HIS A 174 -14.44 1.04 -23.96
N ILE A 175 -13.44 0.31 -24.45
CA ILE A 175 -13.30 -0.04 -25.85
C ILE A 175 -13.77 -1.48 -26.03
N THR A 176 -14.99 -1.65 -26.55
CA THR A 176 -15.60 -2.98 -26.76
C THR A 176 -15.59 -3.43 -28.21
N THR A 177 -15.42 -2.50 -29.15
CA THR A 177 -15.45 -2.79 -30.58
C THR A 177 -14.47 -1.90 -31.32
N VAL A 178 -13.92 -2.44 -32.41
CA VAL A 178 -13.09 -1.71 -33.35
C VAL A 178 -13.54 -2.06 -34.76
N ASN A 179 -13.82 -1.03 -35.57
CA ASN A 179 -14.37 -1.18 -36.92
C ASN A 179 -15.64 -2.06 -36.98
N GLY A 180 -16.44 -2.08 -35.90
CA GLY A 180 -17.65 -2.89 -35.78
C GLY A 180 -17.42 -4.34 -35.33
N THR A 181 -16.17 -4.76 -35.13
CA THR A 181 -15.81 -6.09 -34.62
C THR A 181 -15.64 -6.02 -33.10
N PRO A 182 -16.27 -6.92 -32.32
CA PRO A 182 -16.01 -7.04 -30.89
C PRO A 182 -14.53 -7.29 -30.59
N LEU A 183 -14.00 -6.59 -29.58
CA LEU A 183 -12.66 -6.80 -29.07
C LEU A 183 -12.71 -7.72 -27.85
N TYR A 184 -11.90 -8.77 -27.92
CA TYR A 184 -11.62 -9.70 -26.83
C TYR A 184 -10.12 -9.76 -26.66
N VAL A 185 -9.63 -8.94 -25.75
CA VAL A 185 -8.20 -8.76 -25.55
C VAL A 185 -7.66 -9.88 -24.67
N THR A 186 -6.45 -10.35 -24.97
CA THR A 186 -5.71 -11.31 -24.15
C THR A 186 -4.39 -10.75 -23.64
N SER A 187 -3.76 -9.86 -24.41
CA SER A 187 -2.50 -9.20 -24.05
C SER A 187 -2.52 -7.73 -24.49
N LEU A 188 -1.77 -6.89 -23.78
CA LEU A 188 -1.63 -5.46 -24.06
C LEU A 188 -0.16 -5.07 -23.98
N ALA A 189 0.26 -4.12 -24.81
CA ALA A 189 1.54 -3.45 -24.67
C ALA A 189 1.54 -2.06 -25.30
N HIS A 190 2.35 -1.17 -24.73
CA HIS A 190 2.70 0.10 -25.35
C HIS A 190 3.37 -0.14 -26.70
N ALA A 191 2.88 0.49 -27.77
CA ALA A 191 3.44 0.35 -29.11
C ALA A 191 4.42 1.47 -29.49
N GLY A 192 4.43 2.58 -28.74
CA GLY A 192 4.99 3.84 -29.20
C GLY A 192 4.00 4.60 -30.09
N ASP A 193 4.42 5.73 -30.65
CA ASP A 193 3.62 6.51 -31.62
C ASP A 193 3.90 6.00 -33.04
N ILE A 194 3.10 5.04 -33.51
CA ILE A 194 3.26 4.41 -34.83
C ILE A 194 2.79 5.35 -35.93
N ASP A 195 1.70 6.10 -35.73
CA ASP A 195 1.19 7.01 -36.77
C ASP A 195 1.80 8.43 -36.77
N GLY A 196 2.69 8.72 -35.84
CA GLY A 196 3.48 9.95 -35.77
C GLY A 196 2.65 11.18 -35.42
N ASP A 197 1.53 11.01 -34.71
CA ASP A 197 0.64 12.12 -34.31
C ASP A 197 0.92 12.68 -32.90
N GLY A 198 1.92 12.13 -32.21
CA GLY A 198 2.32 12.49 -30.86
C GLY A 198 1.46 11.85 -29.76
N VAL A 199 0.55 10.94 -30.12
CA VAL A 199 -0.24 10.14 -29.19
C VAL A 199 0.30 8.71 -29.19
N PRO A 200 0.50 8.09 -28.02
CA PRO A 200 0.97 6.71 -27.96
C PRO A 200 -0.11 5.75 -28.46
N ASP A 201 0.32 4.76 -29.24
CA ASP A 201 -0.52 3.69 -29.76
C ASP A 201 -0.42 2.43 -28.91
N LEU A 202 -1.42 1.56 -29.05
CA LEU A 202 -1.59 0.38 -28.20
C LEU A 202 -1.67 -0.90 -29.01
N LEU A 203 -0.91 -1.91 -28.60
CA LEU A 203 -1.07 -3.28 -29.10
C LEU A 203 -2.10 -4.02 -28.27
N ALA A 204 -3.05 -4.64 -28.94
CA ALA A 204 -4.01 -5.55 -28.34
C ALA A 204 -3.93 -6.93 -29.01
N GLY A 205 -3.41 -7.92 -28.29
CA GLY A 205 -3.51 -9.32 -28.67
C GLY A 205 -4.96 -9.79 -28.57
N TYR A 206 -5.43 -10.48 -29.61
CA TYR A 206 -6.82 -10.84 -29.80
C TYR A 206 -6.97 -12.35 -30.01
N THR A 207 -7.87 -12.95 -29.23
CA THR A 207 -8.37 -14.29 -29.51
C THR A 207 -9.81 -14.16 -29.96
N ALA A 208 -10.08 -14.52 -31.22
CA ALA A 208 -11.43 -14.45 -31.75
C ALA A 208 -12.39 -15.34 -30.95
N ALA A 209 -13.32 -14.72 -30.24
CA ALA A 209 -14.49 -15.42 -29.75
C ALA A 209 -15.23 -16.03 -30.96
N LEU A 210 -15.34 -17.37 -30.98
CA LEU A 210 -16.12 -18.16 -31.94
C LEU A 210 -15.49 -18.38 -33.34
N GLY A 211 -14.27 -18.95 -33.37
CA GLY A 211 -13.78 -19.68 -34.55
C GLY A 211 -13.05 -18.85 -35.61
N GLY A 212 -12.66 -17.61 -35.28
CA GLY A 212 -11.70 -16.84 -36.07
C GLY A 212 -10.25 -17.18 -35.71
N GLU A 213 -9.31 -16.77 -36.55
CA GLU A 213 -7.87 -16.85 -36.27
C GLU A 213 -7.48 -15.81 -35.19
N SER A 214 -6.60 -16.19 -34.25
CA SER A 214 -6.01 -15.25 -33.29
C SER A 214 -5.25 -14.15 -34.05
N SER A 215 -5.29 -12.90 -33.58
CA SER A 215 -4.69 -11.75 -34.28
C SER A 215 -4.08 -10.76 -33.29
N VAL A 216 -3.35 -9.79 -33.79
CA VAL A 216 -2.94 -8.59 -33.03
C VAL A 216 -3.58 -7.39 -33.68
N THR A 217 -4.07 -6.44 -32.88
CA THR A 217 -4.61 -5.17 -33.39
C THR A 217 -3.74 -4.03 -32.89
N VAL A 218 -3.21 -3.24 -33.81
CA VAL A 218 -2.62 -1.93 -33.53
C VAL A 218 -3.77 -0.94 -33.41
N LEU A 219 -3.93 -0.33 -32.25
CA LEU A 219 -4.95 0.66 -31.95
C LEU A 219 -4.30 2.04 -31.95
N PHE A 220 -4.66 2.85 -32.94
CA PHE A 220 -4.25 4.24 -32.98
C PHE A 220 -5.15 5.04 -32.06
N LEU A 221 -4.57 5.69 -31.05
CA LEU A 221 -5.37 6.36 -30.01
C LEU A 221 -5.58 7.83 -30.31
N ARG A 222 -6.42 8.48 -29.49
CA ARG A 222 -6.50 9.92 -29.35
C ARG A 222 -6.15 10.25 -27.90
N GLN A 223 -5.75 11.49 -27.63
CA GLN A 223 -5.45 11.96 -26.27
C GLN A 223 -6.57 11.70 -25.25
N ASN A 224 -7.84 11.62 -25.70
CA ASN A 224 -8.95 11.31 -24.81
C ASN A 224 -9.17 9.79 -24.57
N GLY A 225 -8.25 8.93 -25.01
CA GLY A 225 -8.32 7.47 -24.91
C GLY A 225 -9.26 6.79 -25.91
N THR A 226 -9.86 7.51 -26.86
CA THR A 226 -10.72 6.88 -27.88
C THR A 226 -9.90 6.39 -29.07
N VAL A 227 -10.34 5.30 -29.72
CA VAL A 227 -9.66 4.76 -30.90
C VAL A 227 -9.87 5.68 -32.12
N LYS A 228 -8.77 6.18 -32.69
CA LYS A 228 -8.70 6.94 -33.94
C LYS A 228 -8.87 6.05 -35.16
N ASN A 229 -8.07 4.99 -35.21
CA ASN A 229 -8.06 3.99 -36.27
C ASN A 229 -7.53 2.67 -35.70
N ALA A 230 -7.64 1.59 -36.44
CA ALA A 230 -7.02 0.33 -36.05
C ALA A 230 -6.57 -0.49 -37.25
N LYS A 231 -5.47 -1.21 -37.07
CA LYS A 231 -4.92 -2.14 -38.04
C LYS A 231 -4.80 -3.52 -37.43
N VAL A 232 -5.42 -4.50 -38.08
CA VAL A 232 -5.35 -5.91 -37.67
C VAL A 232 -4.19 -6.58 -38.40
N ILE A 233 -3.37 -7.29 -37.65
CA ILE A 233 -2.29 -8.17 -38.10
C ILE A 233 -2.70 -9.61 -37.78
N THR A 234 -2.73 -10.45 -38.80
CA THR A 234 -3.12 -11.86 -38.71
C THR A 234 -1.92 -12.78 -38.93
N PRO A 235 -2.02 -14.05 -38.52
CA PRO A 235 -1.03 -15.08 -38.83
C PRO A 235 -0.67 -15.15 -40.33
N ALA A 236 -1.65 -14.90 -41.21
CA ALA A 236 -1.44 -14.90 -42.65
C ALA A 236 -0.51 -13.77 -43.14
N ASP A 237 -0.46 -12.64 -42.43
CA ASP A 237 0.39 -11.50 -42.77
C ASP A 237 1.88 -11.77 -42.46
N VAL A 238 2.18 -12.71 -41.56
CA VAL A 238 3.54 -13.12 -41.14
C VAL A 238 3.87 -14.56 -41.54
N GLU A 239 3.35 -14.98 -42.71
CA GLU A 239 3.62 -16.26 -43.37
C GLU A 239 3.35 -17.51 -42.51
N ILE A 240 2.33 -17.48 -41.65
CA ILE A 240 1.88 -18.66 -40.93
C ILE A 240 0.79 -19.37 -41.76
N ALA A 241 1.14 -20.52 -42.34
CA ALA A 241 0.16 -21.47 -42.87
C ALA A 241 -0.08 -22.59 -41.85
N GLY A 242 -1.13 -22.48 -41.02
CA GLY A 242 -1.51 -23.55 -40.09
C GLY A 242 -2.48 -23.10 -38.99
N LEU A 243 -3.55 -23.87 -38.81
CA LEU A 243 -4.60 -23.61 -37.84
C LEU A 243 -4.07 -23.78 -36.39
N PHE A 244 -4.51 -22.89 -35.50
CA PHE A 244 -4.38 -22.95 -34.03
C PHE A 244 -3.01 -22.59 -33.43
N THR A 245 -2.40 -21.48 -33.86
CA THR A 245 -1.42 -20.78 -33.02
C THR A 245 -2.19 -19.76 -32.16
N GLU A 246 -1.86 -19.66 -30.87
CA GLU A 246 -2.38 -18.59 -30.02
C GLU A 246 -1.60 -17.29 -30.34
N PHE A 247 -1.63 -16.87 -31.61
CA PHE A 247 -0.92 -15.68 -32.09
C PHE A 247 -1.41 -14.43 -31.38
N GLY A 248 -0.48 -13.62 -30.85
CA GLY A 248 -0.82 -12.46 -30.04
C GLY A 248 -1.07 -12.77 -28.57
N THR A 249 -0.71 -13.96 -28.07
CA THR A 249 -0.76 -14.24 -26.62
C THR A 249 0.16 -13.36 -25.79
N ALA A 250 1.22 -12.86 -26.41
CA ALA A 250 2.13 -11.88 -25.82
C ALA A 250 2.51 -10.88 -26.92
N VAL A 251 2.62 -9.61 -26.55
CA VAL A 251 3.01 -8.52 -27.45
C VAL A 251 3.89 -7.55 -26.66
N THR A 252 4.81 -6.86 -27.34
CA THR A 252 5.56 -5.74 -26.76
C THR A 252 6.03 -4.79 -27.86
N GLY A 253 6.09 -3.49 -27.59
CA GLY A 253 6.73 -2.52 -28.48
C GLY A 253 8.24 -2.53 -28.29
N LEU A 254 9.00 -2.41 -29.37
CA LEU A 254 10.47 -2.40 -29.38
C LEU A 254 11.05 -1.02 -29.71
N GLY A 255 10.21 -0.02 -29.98
CA GLY A 255 10.67 1.27 -30.49
C GLY A 255 11.15 1.17 -31.93
N ASP A 256 11.66 2.28 -32.48
CA ASP A 256 12.16 2.34 -33.86
C ASP A 256 13.55 1.69 -33.93
N MET A 257 13.60 0.41 -34.31
CA MET A 257 14.85 -0.36 -34.31
C MET A 257 15.54 -0.38 -35.67
N ASP A 258 14.83 -0.11 -36.77
CA ASP A 258 15.43 0.00 -38.11
C ASP A 258 15.75 1.45 -38.53
N GLY A 259 15.36 2.43 -37.71
CA GLY A 259 15.68 3.85 -37.87
C GLY A 259 14.82 4.55 -38.92
N ASP A 260 13.65 3.99 -39.25
CA ASP A 260 12.75 4.55 -40.24
C ASP A 260 11.75 5.58 -39.68
N GLY A 261 11.78 5.78 -38.36
CA GLY A 261 10.92 6.71 -37.63
C GLY A 261 9.59 6.13 -37.18
N VAL A 262 9.36 4.82 -37.38
CA VAL A 262 8.16 4.10 -36.94
C VAL A 262 8.55 3.09 -35.86
N PRO A 263 7.88 3.10 -34.69
CA PRO A 263 8.05 2.05 -33.71
C PRO A 263 7.72 0.64 -34.22
N ASP A 264 8.61 -0.29 -33.92
CA ASP A 264 8.51 -1.70 -34.25
C ASP A 264 8.01 -2.53 -33.05
N ILE A 265 7.61 -3.78 -33.31
CA ILE A 265 6.94 -4.61 -32.31
C ILE A 265 7.43 -6.04 -32.31
N ALA A 266 7.23 -6.73 -31.19
CA ALA A 266 7.33 -8.18 -31.10
C ALA A 266 5.97 -8.82 -30.80
N ILE A 267 5.70 -9.93 -31.49
CA ILE A 267 4.48 -10.72 -31.32
C ILE A 267 4.88 -12.14 -30.94
N GLY A 268 4.32 -12.66 -29.85
CA GLY A 268 4.50 -14.02 -29.37
C GLY A 268 3.28 -14.88 -29.67
N ALA A 269 3.52 -16.16 -29.98
CA ALA A 269 2.49 -17.19 -30.05
C ALA A 269 2.90 -18.40 -29.20
N LYS A 270 1.99 -18.82 -28.32
CA LYS A 270 2.09 -20.12 -27.67
C LYS A 270 1.84 -21.25 -28.68
N GLY A 271 2.59 -22.33 -28.52
CA GLY A 271 2.37 -23.57 -29.26
C GLY A 271 0.99 -24.17 -28.96
N GLY A 272 0.13 -24.31 -29.97
CA GLY A 272 -1.23 -24.83 -29.77
C GLY A 272 -1.38 -26.36 -29.69
N TYR A 273 -0.31 -27.12 -29.96
CA TYR A 273 -0.33 -28.59 -29.96
C TYR A 273 1.00 -29.18 -29.51
N ALA A 274 1.02 -30.47 -29.16
CA ALA A 274 2.15 -31.21 -28.58
C ALA A 274 3.50 -31.19 -29.35
N ASN A 275 3.57 -30.55 -30.52
CA ASN A 275 4.80 -30.36 -31.32
C ASN A 275 4.95 -28.93 -31.87
N SER A 276 4.09 -27.98 -31.46
CA SER A 276 4.17 -26.58 -31.89
C SER A 276 4.95 -25.81 -30.85
N HIS A 277 6.05 -25.18 -31.23
CA HIS A 277 6.93 -24.48 -30.29
C HIS A 277 6.53 -23.04 -30.13
N GLY A 278 6.81 -22.49 -28.95
CA GLY A 278 6.69 -21.06 -28.73
C GLY A 278 7.47 -20.29 -29.79
N THR A 279 6.83 -19.32 -30.42
CA THR A 279 7.39 -18.57 -31.55
C THR A 279 7.25 -17.08 -31.30
N VAL A 280 8.26 -16.31 -31.67
CA VAL A 280 8.27 -14.85 -31.61
C VAL A 280 8.55 -14.30 -33.00
N TRP A 281 7.81 -13.27 -33.38
CA TRP A 281 8.06 -12.47 -34.58
C TRP A 281 8.51 -11.09 -34.15
N ILE A 282 9.62 -10.63 -34.72
CA ILE A 282 9.99 -9.21 -34.70
C ILE A 282 9.42 -8.62 -35.98
N VAL A 283 8.63 -7.56 -35.86
CA VAL A 283 7.82 -7.01 -36.96
C VAL A 283 8.13 -5.53 -37.06
N HIS A 284 8.65 -5.14 -38.22
CA HIS A 284 8.82 -3.74 -38.57
C HIS A 284 7.53 -3.20 -39.18
N LEU A 285 7.11 -2.01 -38.76
CA LEU A 285 5.83 -1.44 -39.15
C LEU A 285 6.01 -0.24 -40.07
N GLN A 286 4.99 0.03 -40.88
CA GLN A 286 4.82 1.31 -41.55
C GLN A 286 3.94 2.22 -40.69
N GLN A 287 3.97 3.52 -40.96
CA GLN A 287 3.20 4.53 -40.21
C GLN A 287 1.67 4.29 -40.19
N ASN A 288 1.15 3.47 -41.11
CA ASN A 288 -0.27 3.08 -41.15
C ASN A 288 -0.57 1.76 -40.40
N GLY A 289 0.44 1.17 -39.75
CA GLY A 289 0.41 -0.12 -39.06
C GLY A 289 0.56 -1.34 -39.97
N ASP A 290 0.72 -1.17 -41.29
CA ASP A 290 1.02 -2.30 -42.18
C ASP A 290 2.43 -2.84 -41.89
N ILE A 291 2.62 -4.15 -42.10
CA ILE A 291 3.93 -4.77 -41.93
C ILE A 291 4.87 -4.29 -43.05
N GLN A 292 6.03 -3.75 -42.68
CA GLN A 292 7.15 -3.45 -43.57
C GLN A 292 7.97 -4.71 -43.84
N SER A 293 8.41 -5.36 -42.77
CA SER A 293 9.18 -6.60 -42.81
C SER A 293 9.05 -7.35 -41.49
N PHE A 294 9.48 -8.61 -41.43
CA PHE A 294 9.48 -9.35 -40.18
C PHE A 294 10.55 -10.45 -40.17
N VAL A 295 10.99 -10.82 -38.97
CA VAL A 295 11.84 -11.97 -38.72
C VAL A 295 11.18 -12.90 -37.71
N LYS A 296 11.17 -14.19 -38.04
CA LYS A 296 10.56 -15.24 -37.21
C LYS A 296 11.62 -16.02 -36.44
N HIS A 297 11.38 -16.21 -35.15
CA HIS A 297 12.26 -16.90 -34.22
C HIS A 297 11.54 -18.00 -33.44
N ASN A 298 12.15 -19.18 -33.36
CA ASN A 298 11.71 -20.27 -32.49
C ASN A 298 12.90 -21.21 -32.20
N CYS A 299 12.72 -22.18 -31.32
CA CYS A 299 13.79 -23.10 -30.89
C CYS A 299 14.53 -23.88 -32.00
N PHE A 300 13.98 -23.98 -33.22
CA PHE A 300 14.59 -24.69 -34.34
C PHE A 300 15.10 -23.78 -35.44
N LEU A 301 14.80 -22.48 -35.36
CA LEU A 301 15.21 -21.47 -36.32
C LEU A 301 16.22 -20.54 -35.64
N ASN A 302 17.35 -20.31 -36.32
CA ASN A 302 18.36 -19.34 -35.90
C ASN A 302 19.00 -19.57 -34.51
N GLY A 303 18.95 -20.80 -33.97
CA GLY A 303 19.66 -21.15 -32.73
C GLY A 303 19.03 -20.61 -31.45
N PHE A 304 17.74 -20.26 -31.48
CA PHE A 304 17.04 -19.67 -30.34
C PHE A 304 16.86 -20.63 -29.16
N PRO A 305 17.01 -20.18 -27.91
CA PRO A 305 17.12 -21.09 -26.77
C PRO A 305 15.81 -21.30 -25.98
N PHE A 306 14.70 -20.68 -26.37
CA PHE A 306 13.42 -20.72 -25.64
C PHE A 306 12.25 -21.19 -26.50
N GLY A 307 11.11 -21.46 -25.86
CA GLY A 307 9.90 -21.94 -26.55
C GLY A 307 9.99 -23.40 -26.98
N CYS A 308 11.05 -24.12 -26.55
CA CYS A 308 11.27 -25.53 -26.85
C CYS A 308 10.17 -26.43 -26.28
N ASN A 309 9.42 -25.95 -25.30
CA ASN A 309 8.32 -26.70 -24.74
C ASN A 309 6.99 -26.26 -25.39
N PRO A 310 6.34 -27.16 -26.15
CA PRO A 310 5.20 -26.80 -27.00
C PRO A 310 3.94 -26.40 -26.23
N ASN A 311 3.86 -26.63 -24.92
CA ASN A 311 2.64 -26.40 -24.13
C ASN A 311 2.75 -25.23 -23.13
N LYS A 312 3.82 -24.42 -23.20
CA LYS A 312 4.19 -23.49 -22.12
C LYS A 312 4.09 -22.03 -22.55
N ALA A 313 3.70 -21.17 -21.61
CA ALA A 313 3.46 -19.75 -21.86
C ALA A 313 4.74 -19.01 -22.26
N ILE A 314 4.59 -17.99 -23.10
CA ILE A 314 5.63 -17.01 -23.42
C ILE A 314 5.13 -15.66 -22.90
N ALA A 315 5.95 -14.98 -22.11
CA ALA A 315 5.80 -13.56 -21.81
C ALA A 315 6.81 -12.76 -22.64
N LEU A 316 6.43 -11.58 -23.12
CA LEU A 316 7.32 -10.66 -23.82
C LEU A 316 7.36 -9.33 -23.07
N GLY A 317 8.51 -8.67 -23.09
CA GLY A 317 8.68 -7.32 -22.57
C GLY A 317 9.84 -6.61 -23.27
N ASN A 318 9.85 -5.29 -23.22
CA ASN A 318 10.95 -4.46 -23.71
C ASN A 318 11.94 -4.24 -22.57
N ALA A 319 13.22 -4.57 -22.75
CA ALA A 319 14.25 -4.39 -21.72
C ALA A 319 14.87 -2.98 -21.70
N GLY A 320 14.56 -2.16 -22.72
CA GLY A 320 15.33 -0.99 -23.12
C GLY A 320 16.60 -1.37 -23.88
N ASP A 321 17.34 -0.36 -24.32
CA ASP A 321 18.70 -0.49 -24.87
C ASP A 321 19.70 -0.69 -23.73
N LEU A 322 19.99 -1.96 -23.45
CA LEU A 322 20.89 -2.40 -22.41
C LEU A 322 22.34 -2.17 -22.83
N ASP A 323 22.75 -2.49 -24.07
CA ASP A 323 24.16 -2.42 -24.46
C ASP A 323 24.59 -1.17 -25.24
N GLY A 324 23.68 -0.22 -25.40
CA GLY A 324 23.93 1.11 -25.94
C GLY A 324 24.13 1.12 -27.46
N ASP A 325 23.60 0.13 -28.17
CA ASP A 325 23.69 0.05 -29.63
C ASP A 325 22.57 0.82 -30.35
N GLY A 326 21.62 1.38 -29.60
CA GLY A 326 20.49 2.15 -30.08
C GLY A 326 19.24 1.31 -30.38
N ILE A 327 19.29 0.00 -30.15
CA ILE A 327 18.16 -0.92 -30.34
C ILE A 327 17.70 -1.39 -28.96
N ASN A 328 16.40 -1.47 -28.74
CA ASN A 328 15.89 -2.05 -27.50
C ASN A 328 15.99 -3.58 -27.51
N GLU A 329 16.40 -4.16 -26.38
CA GLU A 329 16.42 -5.61 -26.18
C GLU A 329 15.03 -6.18 -25.91
N LEU A 330 14.85 -7.44 -26.33
CA LEU A 330 13.66 -8.21 -26.02
C LEU A 330 13.87 -9.05 -24.77
N LEU A 331 12.94 -8.96 -23.81
CA LEU A 331 12.77 -9.92 -22.73
C LEU A 331 11.79 -11.00 -23.13
N VAL A 332 12.15 -12.25 -22.84
CA VAL A 332 11.27 -13.41 -23.05
C VAL A 332 11.18 -14.23 -21.78
N GLY A 333 9.99 -14.26 -21.18
CA GLY A 333 9.69 -15.08 -20.02
C GLY A 333 9.17 -16.46 -20.44
N SER A 334 9.75 -17.50 -19.85
CA SER A 334 9.39 -18.91 -20.03
C SER A 334 9.09 -19.53 -18.65
N PRO A 335 7.96 -19.17 -18.01
CA PRO A 335 7.67 -19.51 -16.61
C PRO A 335 7.65 -20.99 -16.28
N ASP A 336 7.46 -21.85 -17.28
CA ASP A 336 7.39 -23.29 -17.06
C ASP A 336 8.62 -24.06 -17.62
N GLU A 337 9.64 -23.42 -18.23
CA GLU A 337 10.71 -24.14 -18.97
C GLU A 337 11.75 -24.83 -18.07
N ALA A 338 11.86 -24.47 -16.79
CA ALA A 338 12.83 -25.05 -15.84
C ALA A 338 12.39 -26.39 -15.20
N ILE A 339 13.37 -27.21 -14.79
CA ILE A 339 13.16 -28.41 -13.96
C ILE A 339 12.57 -27.96 -12.63
N GLY A 340 11.45 -28.56 -12.20
CA GLY A 340 10.74 -28.12 -10.98
C GLY A 340 9.71 -27.00 -11.20
N GLY A 341 9.71 -26.34 -12.38
CA GLY A 341 8.71 -25.32 -12.72
C GLY A 341 9.05 -23.88 -12.28
N ASN A 342 10.32 -23.61 -11.97
CA ASN A 342 10.80 -22.33 -11.42
C ASN A 342 11.08 -21.24 -12.47
N GLY A 343 10.65 -21.42 -13.73
CA GLY A 343 10.78 -20.43 -14.79
C GLY A 343 12.21 -20.00 -15.20
N VAL A 344 12.28 -19.30 -16.33
CA VAL A 344 13.51 -18.68 -16.84
C VAL A 344 13.12 -17.43 -17.63
N ILE A 345 13.94 -16.40 -17.56
CA ILE A 345 13.85 -15.23 -18.44
C ILE A 345 15.06 -15.18 -19.36
N TRP A 346 14.84 -14.72 -20.58
CA TRP A 346 15.86 -14.52 -21.58
C TRP A 346 15.96 -13.05 -21.91
N ILE A 347 17.19 -12.53 -21.93
CA ILE A 347 17.53 -11.24 -22.51
C ILE A 347 18.03 -11.53 -23.92
N VAL A 348 17.42 -10.90 -24.91
CA VAL A 348 17.65 -11.17 -26.33
C VAL A 348 18.09 -9.88 -27.01
N TYR A 349 19.36 -9.86 -27.41
CA TYR A 349 19.98 -8.78 -28.16
C TYR A 349 19.65 -8.90 -29.64
N LEU A 350 19.01 -7.87 -30.16
CA LEU A 350 18.52 -7.81 -31.53
C LEU A 350 19.48 -7.01 -32.41
N ASN A 351 19.47 -7.28 -33.70
CA ASN A 351 19.98 -6.38 -34.72
C ASN A 351 18.82 -5.54 -35.26
N ALA A 352 19.15 -4.43 -35.94
CA ALA A 352 18.16 -3.52 -36.54
C ALA A 352 17.20 -4.21 -37.52
N ASP A 353 17.59 -5.34 -38.11
CA ASP A 353 16.73 -6.12 -39.02
C ASP A 353 15.82 -7.14 -38.30
N GLY A 354 15.79 -7.14 -36.98
CA GLY A 354 15.02 -8.08 -36.17
C GLY A 354 15.68 -9.45 -35.98
N SER A 355 16.86 -9.70 -36.55
CA SER A 355 17.62 -10.92 -36.28
C SER A 355 18.27 -10.89 -34.89
N VAL A 356 18.55 -12.05 -34.30
CA VAL A 356 19.25 -12.11 -33.01
C VAL A 356 20.75 -12.07 -33.17
N ARG A 357 21.36 -11.18 -32.41
CA ARG A 357 22.81 -11.07 -32.23
C ARG A 357 23.29 -12.01 -31.13
N GLU A 358 22.66 -11.94 -29.97
CA GLU A 358 23.07 -12.68 -28.77
C GLU A 358 21.91 -12.87 -27.78
N HIS A 359 22.05 -13.80 -26.83
CA HIS A 359 21.08 -13.95 -25.75
C HIS A 359 21.75 -14.37 -24.42
N ARG A 360 21.09 -14.06 -23.31
CA ARG A 360 21.44 -14.48 -21.94
C ARG A 360 20.23 -15.03 -21.21
N SER A 361 20.43 -15.87 -20.19
CA SER A 361 19.33 -16.40 -19.37
C SER A 361 19.54 -16.14 -17.89
N ILE A 362 18.44 -15.85 -17.20
CA ILE A 362 18.36 -15.75 -15.74
C ILE A 362 17.32 -16.77 -15.26
N TRP A 363 17.74 -17.68 -14.40
CA TRP A 363 16.94 -18.84 -13.98
C TRP A 363 16.36 -18.61 -12.59
N GLY A 364 15.09 -18.94 -12.39
CA GLY A 364 14.42 -18.68 -11.11
C GLY A 364 14.85 -19.59 -9.96
N ASP A 365 15.44 -20.75 -10.25
CA ASP A 365 16.03 -21.66 -9.25
C ASP A 365 17.52 -21.40 -8.97
N GLY A 366 18.08 -20.34 -9.56
CA GLY A 366 19.51 -20.09 -9.57
C GLY A 366 20.30 -21.13 -10.38
N CYS A 367 21.61 -20.91 -10.51
CA CYS A 367 22.48 -21.74 -11.34
C CYS A 367 23.07 -22.92 -10.55
N SER A 368 22.25 -23.93 -10.22
CA SER A 368 22.71 -25.08 -9.41
C SER A 368 23.47 -26.17 -10.21
N ASP A 369 23.29 -26.24 -11.52
CA ASP A 369 23.93 -27.22 -12.39
C ASP A 369 25.24 -26.70 -13.01
N ALA A 370 26.33 -27.47 -12.86
CA ALA A 370 27.66 -27.14 -13.38
C ALA A 370 27.70 -26.88 -14.91
N GLU A 371 26.77 -27.46 -15.68
CA GLU A 371 26.64 -27.20 -17.12
C GLU A 371 25.95 -25.85 -17.43
N ARG A 372 25.07 -25.37 -16.54
CA ARG A 372 24.32 -24.11 -16.71
C ARG A 372 25.11 -22.89 -16.26
N MET A 373 26.09 -23.06 -15.37
CA MET A 373 26.93 -22.02 -14.78
C MET A 373 27.67 -21.13 -15.80
N SER A 374 27.84 -21.58 -17.05
CA SER A 374 28.50 -20.81 -18.12
C SER A 374 27.57 -19.88 -18.91
N ARG A 375 26.24 -20.00 -18.73
CA ARG A 375 25.19 -19.27 -19.50
C ARG A 375 24.12 -18.61 -18.62
N CYS A 376 24.22 -18.82 -17.31
CA CYS A 376 23.21 -18.47 -16.32
C CYS A 376 23.74 -17.33 -15.45
N GLN A 377 22.91 -16.30 -15.26
CA GLN A 377 23.24 -15.14 -14.42
C GLN A 377 22.89 -15.41 -12.94
N ASN A 378 23.59 -14.74 -12.03
CA ASN A 378 23.51 -14.97 -10.57
C ASN A 378 22.19 -14.50 -9.93
N PHE A 379 21.07 -15.16 -10.21
CA PHE A 379 19.87 -15.02 -9.38
C PHE A 379 19.95 -15.98 -8.18
N ASN A 380 19.78 -15.44 -6.98
CA ASN A 380 19.84 -16.20 -5.72
C ASN A 380 18.58 -16.00 -4.87
N GLY A 381 17.49 -15.48 -5.46
CA GLY A 381 16.21 -15.34 -4.76
C GLY A 381 15.64 -16.70 -4.39
N THR A 382 15.15 -16.84 -3.16
CA THR A 382 14.45 -18.05 -2.72
C THR A 382 13.05 -18.06 -3.28
N GLN A 383 12.84 -18.71 -4.43
CA GLN A 383 11.48 -18.93 -4.94
C GLN A 383 10.78 -20.00 -4.12
N GLN A 384 9.50 -19.78 -3.83
CA GLN A 384 8.69 -20.81 -3.22
C GLN A 384 8.30 -21.85 -4.28
N ASN A 385 8.17 -23.11 -3.86
CA ASN A 385 7.88 -24.22 -4.76
C ASN A 385 6.51 -24.02 -5.45
N GLY A 386 6.49 -23.70 -6.75
CA GLY A 386 5.26 -23.45 -7.51
C GLY A 386 5.11 -22.02 -8.09
N ASP A 387 6.07 -21.12 -7.83
CA ASP A 387 6.16 -19.80 -8.45
C ASP A 387 6.58 -19.90 -9.92
N SER A 388 5.93 -19.11 -10.76
CA SER A 388 6.13 -19.13 -12.21
C SER A 388 7.00 -17.97 -12.66
N PHE A 389 8.29 -17.99 -12.31
CA PHE A 389 9.21 -16.87 -12.60
C PHE A 389 9.28 -16.49 -14.08
N GLY A 390 9.12 -15.21 -14.39
CA GLY A 390 9.05 -14.75 -15.77
C GLY A 390 7.67 -14.93 -16.39
N PHE A 391 6.61 -15.06 -15.58
CA PHE A 391 5.24 -15.05 -16.08
C PHE A 391 4.86 -13.68 -16.67
N ALA A 392 5.44 -12.61 -16.12
CA ALA A 392 5.37 -11.27 -16.65
C ALA A 392 6.78 -10.64 -16.56
N VAL A 393 7.19 -9.88 -17.56
CA VAL A 393 8.53 -9.28 -17.66
C VAL A 393 8.47 -7.90 -18.29
N THR A 394 9.22 -6.94 -17.76
CA THR A 394 9.44 -5.63 -18.40
C THR A 394 10.76 -5.02 -17.93
N GLY A 395 11.38 -4.17 -18.74
CA GLY A 395 12.46 -3.29 -18.33
C GLY A 395 11.94 -2.07 -17.58
N MET A 396 12.79 -1.50 -16.74
CA MET A 396 12.55 -0.26 -16.00
C MET A 396 13.59 0.84 -16.29
N GLY A 397 14.41 0.66 -17.33
CA GLY A 397 15.58 1.51 -17.55
C GLY A 397 16.72 1.23 -16.57
N ASP A 398 17.84 1.91 -16.74
CA ASP A 398 19.06 1.78 -15.91
C ASP A 398 19.48 0.32 -15.65
N ARG A 399 19.34 -0.53 -16.69
CA ARG A 399 19.62 -1.97 -16.66
C ARG A 399 18.90 -2.70 -15.52
N THR A 400 17.67 -2.27 -15.22
CA THR A 400 16.79 -2.86 -14.22
C THR A 400 15.65 -3.58 -14.89
N LEU A 401 15.41 -4.82 -14.47
CA LEU A 401 14.30 -5.64 -14.95
C LEU A 401 13.28 -5.85 -13.83
N LEU A 402 12.00 -5.86 -14.18
CA LEU A 402 10.89 -6.20 -13.32
C LEU A 402 10.27 -7.53 -13.75
N ILE A 403 10.19 -8.48 -12.83
CA ILE A 403 9.83 -9.87 -13.11
C ILE A 403 8.70 -10.34 -12.19
N GLY A 404 7.57 -10.71 -12.79
CA GLY A 404 6.45 -11.33 -12.11
C GLY A 404 6.62 -12.85 -12.01
N ALA A 405 6.34 -13.38 -10.82
CA ALA A 405 6.40 -14.80 -10.50
C ALA A 405 5.15 -15.21 -9.69
N PRO A 406 3.95 -15.15 -10.28
CA PRO A 406 2.73 -15.53 -9.61
C PRO A 406 2.72 -17.03 -9.31
N THR A 407 2.04 -17.41 -8.24
CA THR A 407 1.79 -18.82 -7.91
C THR A 407 0.84 -19.46 -8.92
N THR A 408 1.19 -20.65 -9.43
CA THR A 408 0.30 -21.42 -10.33
C THR A 408 0.07 -22.86 -9.88
N LYS A 409 0.87 -23.40 -8.96
CA LYS A 409 0.88 -24.84 -8.60
C LYS A 409 0.86 -25.10 -7.09
N ASP A 410 -0.13 -24.57 -6.36
CA ASP A 410 -0.35 -25.08 -5.01
C ASP A 410 -1.23 -26.34 -5.03
N SER A 411 -0.57 -27.50 -4.86
CA SER A 411 -1.19 -28.79 -4.51
C SER A 411 -0.83 -29.23 -3.08
N THR A 412 -0.18 -28.35 -2.32
CA THR A 412 0.40 -28.63 -1.00
C THR A 412 -0.24 -27.86 0.17
N GLY A 413 -1.13 -26.90 -0.12
CA GLY A 413 -1.84 -26.13 0.91
C GLY A 413 -0.94 -25.13 1.65
N MET A 414 0.17 -24.70 1.04
CA MET A 414 1.00 -23.64 1.61
C MET A 414 0.61 -22.30 0.98
N GLN A 415 0.35 -21.35 1.88
CA GLN A 415 -0.14 -19.99 1.64
C GLN A 415 0.92 -19.21 0.86
N ASN A 416 0.70 -18.89 -0.42
CA ASN A 416 1.65 -18.09 -1.19
C ASN A 416 0.90 -17.12 -2.10
N THR A 417 1.26 -15.85 -1.99
CA THR A 417 0.62 -14.66 -2.58
C THR A 417 1.21 -14.26 -3.94
N GLY A 418 2.22 -15.00 -4.43
CA GLY A 418 2.96 -14.68 -5.66
C GLY A 418 4.06 -13.64 -5.42
N ALA A 419 5.03 -13.56 -6.33
CA ALA A 419 6.19 -12.69 -6.15
C ALA A 419 6.42 -11.68 -7.27
N LEU A 420 7.04 -10.56 -6.90
CA LEU A 420 7.51 -9.52 -7.83
C LEU A 420 8.97 -9.17 -7.53
N TRP A 421 9.83 -9.25 -8.54
CA TRP A 421 11.26 -9.06 -8.40
C TRP A 421 11.77 -7.90 -9.24
N LEU A 422 12.59 -7.06 -8.63
CA LEU A 422 13.46 -6.08 -9.29
C LEU A 422 14.87 -6.63 -9.36
N LEU A 423 15.43 -6.71 -10.56
CA LEU A 423 16.78 -7.20 -10.81
C LEU A 423 17.63 -6.10 -11.44
N SER A 424 18.71 -5.69 -10.78
CA SER A 424 19.72 -4.80 -11.36
C SER A 424 20.82 -5.60 -12.02
N LEU A 425 21.20 -5.23 -13.24
CA LEU A 425 22.22 -5.92 -14.02
C LEU A 425 23.50 -5.07 -14.16
N ASP A 426 24.67 -5.71 -14.06
CA ASP A 426 25.92 -5.10 -14.53
C ASP A 426 25.99 -5.12 -16.07
N THR A 427 27.06 -4.58 -16.65
CA THR A 427 27.29 -4.54 -18.11
C THR A 427 27.47 -5.90 -18.78
N ASN A 428 27.57 -6.99 -18.02
CA ASN A 428 27.66 -8.36 -18.53
C ASN A 428 26.34 -9.14 -18.32
N ASP A 429 25.27 -8.43 -17.97
CA ASP A 429 23.96 -8.95 -17.59
C ASP A 429 23.95 -9.80 -16.32
N LEU A 430 24.99 -9.71 -15.49
CA LEU A 430 25.01 -10.38 -14.19
C LEU A 430 24.10 -9.60 -13.24
N VAL A 431 23.22 -10.33 -12.56
CA VAL A 431 22.40 -9.77 -11.47
C VAL A 431 23.33 -9.33 -10.34
N THR A 432 23.42 -8.02 -10.11
CA THR A 432 24.24 -7.42 -9.04
C THR A 432 23.44 -7.06 -7.81
N ALA A 433 22.15 -6.81 -7.99
CA ALA A 433 21.21 -6.59 -6.91
C ALA A 433 19.86 -7.20 -7.30
N GLN A 434 19.16 -7.71 -6.30
CA GLN A 434 17.82 -8.28 -6.44
C GLN A 434 17.00 -7.81 -5.24
N GLN A 435 15.80 -7.31 -5.50
CA GLN A 435 14.84 -6.92 -4.47
C GLN A 435 13.53 -7.63 -4.79
N GLU A 436 13.01 -8.38 -3.83
CA GLU A 436 11.65 -8.85 -3.89
C GLU A 436 10.75 -7.76 -3.31
N ILE A 437 9.82 -7.25 -4.10
CA ILE A 437 8.89 -6.19 -3.69
C ILE A 437 7.81 -6.75 -2.76
N SER A 438 7.40 -7.99 -3.00
CA SER A 438 6.30 -8.70 -2.32
C SER A 438 6.64 -9.22 -0.92
N ASN A 439 7.68 -8.70 -0.27
CA ASN A 439 8.07 -9.09 1.09
C ASN A 439 8.44 -7.87 1.94
N ASP A 440 8.61 -8.07 3.24
CA ASP A 440 8.84 -7.00 4.21
C ASP A 440 10.05 -6.12 3.84
N ALA A 441 11.08 -6.71 3.23
CA ALA A 441 12.26 -5.97 2.77
C ALA A 441 11.98 -5.10 1.54
N GLY A 442 10.97 -5.46 0.73
CA GLY A 442 10.47 -4.70 -0.40
C GLY A 442 9.42 -3.64 -0.04
N GLY A 443 8.93 -3.65 1.19
CA GLY A 443 7.91 -2.72 1.69
C GLY A 443 6.47 -3.23 1.60
N LEU A 444 6.24 -4.49 1.17
CA LEU A 444 4.94 -5.16 1.21
C LEU A 444 4.99 -6.31 2.20
N THR A 445 4.07 -6.40 3.15
CA THR A 445 4.08 -7.52 4.10
C THR A 445 3.31 -8.71 3.52
N ASP A 446 3.95 -9.88 3.50
CA ASP A 446 3.30 -11.12 3.08
C ASP A 446 2.44 -11.66 4.24
N SER A 447 1.15 -11.92 4.01
CA SER A 447 0.23 -12.43 5.06
C SER A 447 0.55 -13.86 5.53
N THR A 448 1.64 -14.45 5.06
CA THR A 448 2.08 -15.80 5.41
C THR A 448 2.67 -15.94 6.82
N LEU A 449 2.82 -14.83 7.56
CA LEU A 449 3.12 -14.85 9.01
C LEU A 449 1.87 -14.92 9.90
N CYS A 450 0.65 -14.87 9.33
CA CYS A 450 -0.58 -14.96 10.10
C CYS A 450 -0.92 -16.43 10.44
N THR A 451 -0.65 -16.86 11.67
CA THR A 451 -1.40 -17.98 12.27
C THR A 451 -2.65 -17.43 12.96
N GLU A 452 -3.67 -18.27 13.22
CA GLU A 452 -5.04 -17.85 13.59
C GLU A 452 -5.19 -16.93 14.83
N ASP A 453 -4.11 -16.57 15.54
CA ASP A 453 -4.18 -15.82 16.80
C ASP A 453 -3.63 -14.36 16.73
N CYS A 454 -2.66 -14.00 15.87
CA CYS A 454 -2.23 -12.60 15.69
C CYS A 454 -1.53 -12.35 14.35
N CYS A 455 -1.74 -11.16 13.77
CA CYS A 455 -1.22 -10.79 12.46
C CYS A 455 0.03 -9.91 12.53
N PHE A 456 0.02 -8.80 13.29
CA PHE A 456 1.13 -7.83 13.23
C PHE A 456 1.36 -6.99 14.49
N ALA A 457 0.42 -6.92 15.43
CA ALA A 457 0.54 -6.04 16.60
C ALA A 457 0.07 -6.68 17.90
N ASP A 458 0.65 -6.23 19.02
CA ASP A 458 0.22 -6.56 20.38
C ASP A 458 -1.29 -6.33 20.59
N SER A 459 -1.89 -5.41 19.83
CA SER A 459 -3.34 -5.13 19.80
C SER A 459 -4.20 -6.24 19.18
N ASP A 460 -3.66 -7.06 18.27
CA ASP A 460 -4.39 -8.19 17.69
C ASP A 460 -4.56 -9.31 18.73
N CYS A 461 -3.62 -9.38 19.67
CA CYS A 461 -3.66 -10.26 20.83
C CYS A 461 -4.48 -9.69 21.99
N ASP A 462 -5.13 -8.53 21.83
CA ASP A 462 -5.88 -7.90 22.90
C ASP A 462 -7.09 -8.75 23.31
N ASP A 463 -7.00 -9.33 24.50
CA ASP A 463 -8.09 -10.09 25.13
C ASP A 463 -9.09 -9.19 25.86
N GLY A 464 -8.92 -7.87 25.76
CA GLY A 464 -9.74 -6.85 26.41
C GLY A 464 -9.51 -6.74 27.91
N ASN A 465 -8.46 -7.38 28.43
CA ASN A 465 -8.11 -7.34 29.84
C ASN A 465 -7.02 -6.30 30.09
N LEU A 466 -7.37 -5.21 30.79
CA LEU A 466 -6.40 -4.15 31.11
C LEU A 466 -5.30 -4.59 32.09
N CYS A 467 -5.40 -5.80 32.65
CA CYS A 467 -4.43 -6.42 33.55
C CYS A 467 -3.44 -7.34 32.87
N THR A 468 -3.48 -7.42 31.56
CA THR A 468 -2.51 -8.16 30.78
C THR A 468 -1.86 -7.25 29.76
N VAL A 469 -0.56 -7.47 29.56
CA VAL A 469 0.17 -6.98 28.39
C VAL A 469 0.19 -8.15 27.42
N ASN A 470 -0.64 -8.01 26.38
CA ASN A 470 -0.69 -8.96 25.29
C ASN A 470 0.41 -8.61 24.30
N ALA A 471 1.15 -9.63 23.85
CA ALA A 471 2.26 -9.47 22.94
C ALA A 471 2.18 -10.48 21.79
N CYS A 472 2.38 -9.99 20.58
CA CYS A 472 2.41 -10.81 19.37
C CYS A 472 3.82 -11.35 19.13
N ASN A 473 3.98 -12.67 19.08
CA ASN A 473 5.28 -13.28 18.84
C ASN A 473 5.62 -13.32 17.34
N PRO A 474 6.93 -13.36 16.97
CA PRO A 474 7.36 -13.49 15.58
C PRO A 474 6.89 -14.75 14.84
N ASP A 475 6.34 -15.74 15.54
CA ASP A 475 5.74 -16.96 14.97
C ASP A 475 4.22 -16.87 14.80
N GLY A 476 3.62 -15.71 15.05
CA GLY A 476 2.19 -15.44 14.96
C GLY A 476 1.37 -15.87 16.18
N SER A 477 2.01 -16.35 17.25
CA SER A 477 1.32 -16.73 18.49
C SER A 477 1.14 -15.54 19.44
N CYS A 478 0.03 -15.51 20.18
CA CYS A 478 -0.18 -14.53 21.24
C CYS A 478 0.41 -14.99 22.58
N THR A 479 1.06 -14.05 23.28
CA THR A 479 1.43 -14.21 24.70
C THR A 479 0.74 -13.15 25.54
N SER A 480 0.20 -13.56 26.67
CA SER A 480 -0.46 -12.65 27.62
C SER A 480 0.28 -12.73 28.95
N ASN A 481 0.90 -11.61 29.34
CA ASN A 481 1.64 -11.50 30.61
C ASN A 481 0.90 -10.57 31.55
N ALA A 482 0.83 -10.90 32.84
CA ALA A 482 0.20 -10.02 33.82
C ALA A 482 0.94 -8.67 33.89
N THR A 483 0.18 -7.58 33.78
CA THR A 483 0.66 -6.21 33.99
C THR A 483 1.11 -6.06 35.44
N ASN A 484 2.33 -5.59 35.67
CA ASN A 484 2.79 -5.25 37.01
C ASN A 484 2.24 -3.88 37.41
N CYS A 485 1.29 -3.86 38.33
CA CYS A 485 0.69 -2.63 38.84
C CYS A 485 1.38 -2.06 40.08
N ASP A 486 2.53 -2.59 40.49
CA ASP A 486 3.32 -2.03 41.60
C ASP A 486 3.87 -0.63 41.22
N ASP A 487 3.35 0.43 41.84
CA ASP A 487 3.86 1.81 41.67
C ASP A 487 5.09 2.09 42.55
N ASN A 488 5.53 1.08 43.30
CA ASN A 488 6.65 1.13 44.22
C ASN A 488 6.43 2.19 45.32
N ASP A 489 5.17 2.57 45.60
CA ASP A 489 4.77 3.33 46.77
C ASP A 489 4.36 2.35 47.89
N PRO A 490 5.08 2.29 49.02
CA PRO A 490 4.68 1.43 50.14
C PRO A 490 3.33 1.83 50.77
N CYS A 491 2.77 2.97 50.37
CA CYS A 491 1.52 3.56 50.87
C CYS A 491 0.30 3.25 50.03
N THR A 492 0.44 2.39 49.03
CA THR A 492 -0.63 1.89 48.20
C THR A 492 -0.70 0.37 48.33
N ILE A 493 -1.91 -0.18 48.18
CA ILE A 493 -2.12 -1.58 47.83
C ILE A 493 -2.40 -1.57 46.34
N ASP A 494 -1.46 -2.12 45.61
CA ASP A 494 -1.55 -2.25 44.17
C ASP A 494 -2.33 -3.50 43.81
N SER A 495 -3.36 -3.30 42.99
CA SER A 495 -4.14 -4.38 42.42
C SER A 495 -4.46 -4.04 40.97
N CYS A 496 -4.91 -5.02 40.22
CA CYS A 496 -5.36 -4.78 38.86
C CYS A 496 -6.81 -5.24 38.72
N ASP A 497 -7.64 -4.35 38.16
CA ASP A 497 -9.01 -4.64 37.78
C ASP A 497 -9.11 -4.77 36.25
N GLU A 498 -9.71 -5.86 35.78
CA GLU A 498 -9.76 -6.22 34.36
C GLU A 498 -10.45 -5.15 33.49
N THR A 499 -11.23 -4.23 34.09
CA THR A 499 -11.96 -3.17 33.40
C THR A 499 -11.46 -1.76 33.68
N GLN A 500 -10.70 -1.55 34.77
CA GLN A 500 -10.18 -0.24 35.18
C GLN A 500 -8.65 -0.13 35.09
N GLY A 501 -7.95 -1.24 34.85
CA GLY A 501 -6.49 -1.30 34.81
C GLY A 501 -5.88 -1.31 36.20
N CYS A 502 -4.67 -0.74 36.34
CA CYS A 502 -4.00 -0.66 37.64
C CYS A 502 -4.75 0.26 38.61
N ILE A 503 -5.06 -0.29 39.78
CA ILE A 503 -5.70 0.41 40.89
C ILE A 503 -4.71 0.45 42.06
N HIS A 504 -4.43 1.65 42.53
CA HIS A 504 -3.55 1.93 43.67
C HIS A 504 -4.41 2.47 44.83
N GLU A 505 -4.87 1.60 45.72
CA GLU A 505 -5.70 2.02 46.87
C GLU A 505 -4.82 2.43 48.05
N PRO A 506 -5.11 3.54 48.76
CA PRO A 506 -4.32 3.95 49.91
C PRO A 506 -4.24 2.87 51.00
N ASN A 507 -3.01 2.48 51.34
CA ASN A 507 -2.70 1.56 52.43
C ASN A 507 -2.22 2.32 53.67
N LEU A 508 -3.17 2.78 54.47
CA LEU A 508 -2.90 3.55 55.70
C LEU A 508 -2.40 2.67 56.87
N THR A 509 -2.10 1.40 56.62
CA THR A 509 -1.57 0.47 57.65
C THR A 509 -0.07 0.23 57.55
N ALA A 510 0.60 0.75 56.49
CA ALA A 510 2.03 0.65 56.31
C ALA A 510 2.80 1.70 57.16
N PRO A 511 3.81 1.31 57.97
CA PRO A 511 4.51 2.22 58.91
C PRO A 511 5.20 3.42 58.24
N GLU A 512 5.66 3.27 57.00
CA GLU A 512 6.37 4.31 56.26
C GLU A 512 5.42 5.43 55.76
N CYS A 513 4.11 5.18 55.80
CA CYS A 513 3.07 6.04 55.21
C CYS A 513 2.44 6.99 56.22
N ILE A 514 2.47 6.59 57.49
CA ILE A 514 2.13 7.42 58.64
C ILE A 514 3.06 8.63 58.70
N GLN A 515 4.31 8.49 58.26
CA GLN A 515 5.23 9.62 58.21
C GLN A 515 4.71 10.73 57.32
N SER A 516 4.09 10.45 56.16
CA SER A 516 3.63 11.46 55.18
C SER A 516 2.59 12.43 55.74
N LEU A 517 1.64 11.92 56.53
CA LEU A 517 0.49 12.68 57.04
C LEU A 517 0.81 13.46 58.32
N CYS A 518 1.81 13.02 59.06
CA CYS A 518 2.19 13.66 60.31
C CYS A 518 2.61 15.14 60.14
N GLY A 519 1.94 16.02 60.87
CA GLY A 519 2.11 17.47 60.90
C GLY A 519 1.12 18.23 60.01
N ASN A 520 0.04 17.61 59.56
CA ASN A 520 -0.99 18.20 58.69
C ASN A 520 -2.14 18.88 59.46
N ARG A 521 -2.14 18.82 60.81
CA ARG A 521 -3.13 19.35 61.76
C ARG A 521 -4.43 18.55 61.90
N GLN A 522 -4.50 17.34 61.35
CA GLN A 522 -5.60 16.39 61.53
C GLN A 522 -5.04 15.13 62.19
N ILE A 523 -5.85 14.43 62.99
CA ILE A 523 -5.46 13.11 63.50
C ILE A 523 -6.07 12.09 62.55
N ASP A 524 -5.22 11.48 61.73
CA ASP A 524 -5.59 10.48 60.74
C ASP A 524 -5.52 9.04 61.31
N ASP A 525 -6.10 8.05 60.61
CA ASP A 525 -6.08 6.65 61.04
C ASP A 525 -4.62 6.14 61.15
N GLY A 526 -4.19 5.85 62.38
CA GLY A 526 -2.82 5.40 62.69
C GLY A 526 -2.02 6.39 63.55
N GLU A 527 -2.47 7.63 63.68
CA GLU A 527 -1.84 8.66 64.52
C GLU A 527 -2.41 8.68 65.95
N GLU A 528 -1.55 8.93 66.94
CA GLU A 528 -1.98 9.20 68.32
C GLU A 528 -2.11 10.70 68.61
N CYS A 529 -1.43 11.54 67.82
CA CYS A 529 -1.47 13.00 67.87
C CYS A 529 -1.05 13.61 66.52
N ASP A 530 -1.38 14.88 66.27
CA ASP A 530 -0.80 15.70 65.19
C ASP A 530 -0.81 17.18 65.60
N ASP A 531 0.35 17.74 65.92
CA ASP A 531 0.47 19.12 66.41
C ASP A 531 0.79 20.16 65.31
N GLY A 532 0.63 19.77 64.05
CA GLY A 532 0.87 20.60 62.88
C GLY A 532 2.33 20.73 62.48
N ASN A 533 3.22 19.88 63.00
CA ASN A 533 4.62 19.80 62.58
C ASN A 533 5.22 18.39 62.81
N ARG A 534 6.52 18.19 62.52
CA ARG A 534 7.23 16.89 62.69
C ARG A 534 8.45 16.99 63.62
N ARG A 535 8.42 17.88 64.60
CA ARG A 535 9.59 18.18 65.43
C ARG A 535 9.51 17.42 66.75
N ASN A 536 10.37 16.44 66.94
CA ASN A 536 10.51 15.80 68.25
C ASN A 536 10.80 16.81 69.38
N GLY A 537 10.22 16.58 70.56
CA GLY A 537 10.43 17.32 71.80
C GLY A 537 9.37 18.37 72.15
N ASP A 538 8.30 18.50 71.37
CA ASP A 538 7.13 19.37 71.63
C ASP A 538 5.86 18.59 72.05
N GLY A 539 5.97 17.26 72.14
CA GLY A 539 4.97 16.36 72.69
C GLY A 539 4.25 15.49 71.67
N CYS A 540 4.30 15.84 70.38
CA CYS A 540 3.89 14.94 69.30
C CYS A 540 5.10 14.64 68.42
N GLY A 541 5.52 13.37 68.39
CA GLY A 541 6.75 12.98 67.69
C GLY A 541 6.63 13.13 66.16
N SER A 542 7.76 13.04 65.47
CA SER A 542 7.85 13.08 63.99
C SER A 542 7.13 11.94 63.27
N GLU A 543 6.69 10.93 64.02
CA GLU A 543 5.89 9.77 63.58
C GLU A 543 4.45 9.83 64.14
N CYS A 544 4.05 10.97 64.71
CA CYS A 544 2.70 11.23 65.24
C CYS A 544 2.24 10.29 66.37
N HIS A 545 3.22 9.82 67.14
CA HIS A 545 3.04 9.18 68.45
C HIS A 545 3.22 10.20 69.57
N ILE A 546 2.45 10.06 70.65
CA ILE A 546 2.60 10.94 71.82
C ILE A 546 3.94 10.65 72.48
N GLU A 547 4.75 11.68 72.69
CA GLU A 547 6.06 11.51 73.30
C GLU A 547 5.95 11.16 74.80
N ASP A 548 6.92 10.39 75.30
CA ASP A 548 6.99 10.02 76.72
C ASP A 548 6.92 11.26 77.64
N GLU A 549 6.11 11.16 78.70
CA GLU A 549 5.81 12.27 79.63
C GLU A 549 4.98 13.42 79.03
N TRP A 550 4.33 13.25 77.89
CA TRP A 550 3.41 14.23 77.33
C TRP A 550 1.96 13.75 77.31
N SER A 551 1.04 14.69 77.19
CA SER A 551 -0.36 14.41 76.93
C SER A 551 -0.88 15.41 75.91
N CYS A 552 -1.42 14.87 74.83
CA CYS A 552 -1.93 15.61 73.68
C CYS A 552 -3.46 15.46 73.61
N VAL A 553 -4.16 16.55 73.30
CA VAL A 553 -5.62 16.54 73.12
C VAL A 553 -6.03 17.44 71.95
N GLY A 554 -7.11 17.06 71.26
CA GLY A 554 -7.69 17.81 70.14
C GLY A 554 -7.06 17.47 68.77
N ALA A 555 -7.67 17.99 67.72
CA ALA A 555 -7.16 17.94 66.33
C ALA A 555 -7.24 19.37 65.74
N PRO A 556 -6.12 20.08 65.51
CA PRO A 556 -4.74 19.67 65.83
C PRO A 556 -4.51 19.44 67.32
N SER A 557 -3.61 18.50 67.63
CA SER A 557 -3.16 18.17 68.96
C SER A 557 -2.45 19.33 69.63
N VAL A 558 -2.85 19.63 70.85
CA VAL A 558 -2.13 20.55 71.73
C VAL A 558 -1.50 19.72 72.85
N CYS A 559 -0.18 19.60 72.81
CA CYS A 559 0.56 18.76 73.74
C CYS A 559 1.08 19.56 74.93
N ARG A 560 1.02 18.95 76.12
CA ARG A 560 1.59 19.50 77.36
C ARG A 560 2.41 18.43 78.05
N LYS A 561 3.58 18.84 78.56
CA LYS A 561 4.41 17.96 79.36
C LYS A 561 3.71 17.69 80.70
N ASN A 562 3.53 16.42 81.02
CA ASN A 562 3.00 15.96 82.29
C ASN A 562 4.03 16.31 83.37
N ASP A 563 3.74 17.33 84.19
CA ASP A 563 4.52 17.60 85.38
C ASP A 563 4.11 16.58 86.46
N PRO A 564 5.02 15.72 86.95
CA PRO A 564 4.72 14.80 88.03
C PRO A 564 4.37 15.51 89.36
N ARG A 565 4.32 16.85 89.41
CA ARG A 565 4.06 17.65 90.62
C ARG A 565 2.70 18.34 90.71
N THR A 566 1.79 18.18 89.75
CA THR A 566 0.44 18.78 89.88
C THR A 566 -0.60 17.73 90.28
N PHE A 567 -0.49 17.29 91.54
CA PHE A 567 -1.56 16.60 92.24
C PHE A 567 -1.90 17.36 93.53
N ASP A 568 -1.93 18.70 93.52
CA ASP A 568 -2.33 19.46 94.72
C ASP A 568 -2.75 20.93 94.53
N ASP A 569 -3.24 21.36 93.36
CA ASP A 569 -3.69 22.76 93.16
C ASP A 569 -5.17 22.91 92.75
N HIS A 570 -6.03 22.09 93.35
CA HIS A 570 -7.49 22.32 93.37
C HIS A 570 -7.93 23.08 94.63
N MET A 571 -7.26 24.18 95.01
CA MET A 571 -7.80 25.05 96.08
C MET A 571 -7.13 26.43 96.22
N ALA A 572 -7.22 27.33 95.23
CA ALA A 572 -7.20 28.80 95.49
C ALA A 572 -7.32 29.65 94.20
N ASN A 573 -8.54 30.06 93.84
CA ASN A 573 -8.91 31.45 93.53
C ASN A 573 -10.25 31.50 92.80
N ALA A 574 -11.31 31.28 93.57
CA ALA A 574 -12.57 31.97 93.34
C ALA A 574 -12.43 33.37 93.97
N MET A 575 -12.31 34.42 93.16
CA MET A 575 -12.79 35.80 93.37
C MET A 575 -12.16 36.76 92.35
N ASN A 576 -13.00 37.60 91.74
CA ASN A 576 -12.76 38.62 90.69
C ASN A 576 -12.57 38.03 89.27
N LEU A 577 -13.53 38.13 88.34
CA LEU A 577 -14.28 39.31 87.93
C LEU A 577 -15.69 38.92 87.44
N LEU A 578 -16.71 39.20 88.26
CA LEU A 578 -18.08 39.42 87.81
C LEU A 578 -18.29 40.93 87.77
N SER A 579 -18.19 41.53 86.59
CA SER A 579 -18.79 42.83 86.31
C SER A 579 -19.29 42.86 84.87
N GLU A 580 -20.63 42.92 84.78
CA GLU A 580 -21.42 43.47 83.68
C GLU A 580 -21.74 42.56 82.49
N SER A 581 -22.80 41.77 82.73
CA SER A 581 -23.75 41.34 81.72
C SER A 581 -24.56 42.53 81.16
N THR A 582 -24.83 42.45 79.85
CA THR A 582 -26.08 42.85 79.17
C THR A 582 -26.49 44.34 79.12
N SER A 583 -26.42 44.91 77.92
CA SER A 583 -27.64 45.42 77.24
C SER A 583 -27.36 45.86 75.79
N HIS A 584 -28.38 45.69 74.95
CA HIS A 584 -28.56 46.15 73.56
C HIS A 584 -27.85 45.34 72.44
N LEU A 585 -28.48 44.98 71.31
CA LEU A 585 -29.79 45.32 70.75
C LEU A 585 -30.20 44.24 69.71
N SER A 586 -31.50 44.12 69.53
CA SER A 586 -32.31 43.22 68.70
C SER A 586 -32.16 43.38 67.18
N MET A 587 -32.28 42.25 66.50
CA MET A 587 -33.00 41.94 65.24
C MET A 587 -33.11 42.96 64.08
N SER A 588 -32.83 42.39 62.91
CA SER A 588 -33.54 42.52 61.61
C SER A 588 -33.20 43.68 60.67
N ARG A 589 -32.72 43.28 59.48
CA ARG A 589 -32.79 43.99 58.20
C ARG A 589 -34.24 44.31 57.83
N ASP A 590 -34.50 45.54 57.39
CA ASP A 590 -35.01 45.89 56.05
C ASP A 590 -35.44 47.37 55.99
N GLY A 591 -35.07 48.07 54.91
CA GLY A 591 -35.84 49.23 54.42
C GLY A 591 -35.10 50.54 54.10
N GLN A 592 -34.82 50.71 52.81
CA GLN A 592 -34.84 51.94 52.00
C GLN A 592 -33.64 52.93 51.95
N GLN A 593 -33.23 53.12 50.69
CA GLN A 593 -32.49 54.20 50.00
C GLN A 593 -30.98 54.27 50.15
#